data_AF-A0A6S7GHF9-F1
#
_entry.id   AF-A0A6S7GHF9-F1
#
_cell.length_a   1.000
_cell.length_b   1.000
_cell.length_c   1.000
_cell.angle_alpha   90.00
_cell.angle_beta   90.00
_cell.angle_gamma   90.00
#
_symmetry.space_group_name_H-M   'P 1'
#
loop_
_entity.id
_entity.type
_entity.pdbx_description
1 polymer ?
#
loop_
_entity_poly.entity_id
_entity_poly.type
_entity_poly.pdbx_seq_one_letter_code
_entity_poly.pdbx_strand_id
1 'polypeptide(L)'
;MSDEEHKSELLDVFNDIMNKINELPLHPKNKILLYSRYLLSKISWDFTVSDISKTWICETLDSIATKYIRKWLELPVFATLSNVLLPQNKFGLNIILSSTKFIQCQTVSRSALKY
;
A
#
# COMPACT_ATOMS: atom_id res chain seq x y z
N MET A 1 -14.85 -4.79 -18.40
CA MET A 1 -14.76 -4.98 -16.94
C MET A 1 -15.30 -3.72 -16.32
N SER A 2 -16.29 -3.83 -15.44
CA SER A 2 -16.83 -2.67 -14.73
C SER A 2 -15.80 -2.20 -13.69
N ASP A 3 -15.72 -0.90 -13.40
CA ASP A 3 -14.79 -0.35 -12.40
C ASP A 3 -14.99 -0.95 -11.00
N GLU A 4 -16.21 -1.43 -10.72
CA GLU A 4 -16.52 -2.11 -9.45
C GLU A 4 -15.90 -3.51 -9.37
N GLU A 5 -15.92 -4.27 -10.47
CA GLU A 5 -15.29 -5.60 -10.54
C GLU A 5 -13.78 -5.50 -10.35
N HIS A 6 -13.17 -4.46 -10.92
CA HIS A 6 -11.74 -4.21 -10.77
C HIS A 6 -11.36 -3.84 -9.34
N LYS A 7 -12.18 -3.02 -8.67
CA LYS A 7 -11.99 -2.68 -7.25
C LYS A 7 -12.07 -3.91 -6.35
N SER A 8 -13.05 -4.80 -6.59
CA SER A 8 -13.17 -6.03 -5.81
C SER A 8 -11.98 -6.97 -6.03
N GLU A 9 -11.57 -7.17 -7.28
CA GLU A 9 -10.43 -8.04 -7.60
C GLU A 9 -9.13 -7.50 -6.97
N LEU A 10 -8.91 -6.19 -7.04
CA LEU A 10 -7.76 -5.55 -6.41
C LEU A 10 -7.77 -5.74 -4.88
N LEU A 11 -8.94 -5.58 -4.25
CA LEU A 11 -9.09 -5.80 -2.80
C LEU A 11 -8.79 -7.25 -2.42
N ASP A 12 -9.28 -8.21 -3.20
CA ASP A 12 -9.04 -9.63 -2.95
C ASP A 12 -7.55 -9.94 -3.06
N VAL A 13 -6.90 -9.54 -4.16
CA VAL A 13 -5.45 -9.72 -4.35
C VAL A 13 -4.65 -9.06 -3.21
N PHE A 14 -5.04 -7.85 -2.81
CA PHE A 14 -4.38 -7.12 -1.74
C PHE A 14 -4.47 -7.85 -0.40
N ASN A 15 -5.68 -8.28 -0.01
CA ASN A 15 -5.90 -9.01 1.23
C ASN A 15 -5.18 -10.34 1.23
N ASP A 16 -5.21 -11.05 0.11
CA ASP A 16 -4.62 -12.38 -0.03
C ASP A 16 -3.08 -12.33 0.14
N ILE A 17 -2.43 -11.31 -0.45
CA ILE A 17 -0.98 -11.10 -0.26
C ILE A 17 -0.68 -10.62 1.17
N MET A 18 -1.48 -9.72 1.74
CA MET A 18 -1.26 -9.24 3.12
C MET A 18 -1.39 -10.35 4.16
N ASN A 19 -2.36 -11.26 3.98
CA ASN A 19 -2.52 -12.45 4.82
C ASN A 19 -1.28 -13.34 4.73
N LYS A 20 -0.80 -13.64 3.52
CA LYS A 20 0.42 -14.43 3.30
C LYS A 20 1.64 -13.80 3.99
N ILE A 21 1.83 -12.47 3.86
CA ILE A 21 2.95 -11.76 4.54
C ILE A 21 2.80 -11.86 6.07
N ASN A 22 1.56 -11.75 6.58
CA ASN A 22 1.29 -11.80 8.00
C ASN A 22 1.61 -13.18 8.61
N GLU A 23 1.28 -14.27 7.91
CA GLU A 23 1.49 -15.65 8.36
C GLU A 23 2.96 -16.08 8.39
N LEU A 24 3.81 -15.47 7.56
CA LEU A 24 5.23 -15.80 7.53
C LEU A 24 5.91 -15.52 8.89
N PRO A 25 6.75 -16.44 9.42
CA PRO A 25 7.49 -16.27 10.67
C PRO A 25 8.73 -15.39 10.45
N LEU A 26 8.51 -14.18 9.92
CA LEU A 26 9.56 -13.20 9.63
C LEU A 26 9.56 -12.08 10.67
N HIS A 27 10.74 -11.51 10.90
CA HIS A 27 10.87 -10.30 11.70
C HIS A 27 10.01 -9.16 11.11
N PRO A 28 9.33 -8.32 11.92
CA PRO A 28 8.45 -7.24 11.44
C PRO A 28 9.06 -6.33 10.38
N LYS A 29 10.34 -5.97 10.55
CA LYS A 29 11.10 -5.17 9.57
C LYS A 29 11.13 -5.83 8.18
N ASN A 30 11.26 -7.15 8.11
CA ASN A 30 11.28 -7.89 6.85
C ASN A 30 9.89 -7.96 6.23
N LYS A 31 8.82 -8.08 7.04
CA LYS A 31 7.43 -8.01 6.56
C LYS A 31 7.13 -6.66 5.92
N ILE A 32 7.61 -5.57 6.53
CA ILE A 32 7.49 -4.21 5.98
C ILE A 32 8.25 -4.07 4.65
N LEU A 33 9.43 -4.68 4.54
CA LEU A 33 10.19 -4.69 3.28
C LEU A 33 9.47 -5.48 2.19
N LEU A 34 8.86 -6.62 2.52
CA LEU A 34 8.04 -7.39 1.58
C LEU A 34 6.83 -6.58 1.11
N TYR A 35 6.12 -5.93 2.02
CA TYR A 35 5.01 -5.04 1.68
C TYR A 35 5.45 -3.95 0.69
N SER A 36 6.53 -3.21 1.01
CA SER A 36 6.97 -2.09 0.19
C SER A 36 7.55 -2.50 -1.16
N ARG A 37 8.23 -3.65 -1.25
CA ARG A 37 8.90 -4.08 -2.49
C ARG A 37 8.03 -4.97 -3.36
N TYR A 38 7.27 -5.89 -2.76
CA TYR A 38 6.52 -6.90 -3.51
C TYR A 38 5.07 -6.48 -3.73
N LEU A 39 4.34 -6.19 -2.66
CA LEU A 39 2.91 -5.88 -2.75
C LEU A 39 2.69 -4.58 -3.53
N LEU A 40 3.41 -3.50 -3.19
CA LEU A 40 3.26 -2.22 -3.91
C LEU A 40 3.66 -2.32 -5.39
N SER A 41 4.60 -3.20 -5.73
CA SER A 41 4.98 -3.42 -7.12
C SER A 41 3.91 -4.23 -7.87
N LYS A 42 3.30 -5.22 -7.21
CA LYS A 42 2.24 -6.04 -7.81
C LYS A 42 1.01 -5.21 -8.19
N ILE A 43 0.56 -4.34 -7.29
CA ILE A 43 -0.61 -3.47 -7.51
C ILE A 43 -0.29 -2.21 -8.33
N SER A 44 0.99 -1.95 -8.61
CA SER A 44 1.40 -0.72 -9.31
C SER A 44 0.82 -0.62 -10.72
N TRP A 45 0.67 -1.75 -11.40
CA TRP A 45 0.06 -1.82 -12.72
C TRP A 45 -1.43 -1.48 -12.66
N ASP A 46 -2.15 -2.06 -11.70
CA ASP A 46 -3.58 -1.78 -11.52
C ASP A 46 -3.79 -0.28 -11.20
N PHE A 47 -2.89 0.32 -10.41
CA PHE A 47 -2.88 1.76 -10.14
C PHE A 47 -2.60 2.63 -11.37
N THR A 48 -1.87 2.14 -12.36
CA THR A 48 -1.60 2.89 -13.61
C THR A 48 -2.74 2.81 -14.62
N VAL A 49 -3.43 1.68 -14.69
CA VAL A 49 -4.43 1.41 -15.74
C VAL A 49 -5.85 1.80 -15.31
N SER A 50 -6.13 1.79 -14.01
CA SER A 50 -7.49 2.05 -13.50
C SER A 50 -7.74 3.52 -13.17
N ASP A 51 -8.98 3.97 -13.42
CA ASP A 51 -9.51 5.28 -13.02
C ASP A 51 -10.16 5.23 -11.63
N ILE A 52 -9.47 4.60 -10.68
CA ILE A 52 -9.94 4.53 -9.28
C ILE A 52 -9.69 5.88 -8.59
N SER A 53 -10.64 6.32 -7.75
CA SER A 53 -10.45 7.54 -6.97
C SER A 53 -9.39 7.35 -5.87
N LYS A 54 -8.54 8.37 -5.70
CA LYS A 54 -7.56 8.39 -4.61
C LYS A 54 -8.21 8.25 -3.23
N THR A 55 -9.39 8.83 -3.03
CA THR A 55 -10.12 8.76 -1.75
C THR A 55 -10.46 7.32 -1.40
N TRP A 56 -10.95 6.54 -2.37
CA TRP A 56 -11.24 5.12 -2.17
C TRP A 56 -9.99 4.34 -1.76
N ILE A 57 -8.84 4.60 -2.39
CA ILE A 57 -7.56 3.95 -2.05
C ILE A 57 -7.11 4.29 -0.62
N CYS A 58 -7.23 5.56 -0.21
CA CYS A 58 -6.92 5.99 1.14
C CYS A 58 -7.84 5.33 2.19
N GLU A 59 -9.13 5.25 1.91
CA GLU A 59 -10.11 4.73 2.87
C GLU A 59 -10.06 3.21 3.00
N THR A 60 -9.78 2.50 1.90
CA THR A 60 -9.80 1.04 1.86
C THR A 60 -8.41 0.44 2.04
N LEU A 61 -7.52 0.60 1.06
CA LEU A 61 -6.22 -0.06 1.02
C LEU A 61 -5.27 0.43 2.12
N ASP A 62 -5.19 1.74 2.34
CA ASP A 62 -4.34 2.27 3.41
C ASP A 62 -4.88 1.88 4.79
N SER A 63 -6.19 1.82 4.99
CA SER A 63 -6.80 1.33 6.25
C SER A 63 -6.41 -0.12 6.54
N ILE A 64 -6.45 -0.99 5.52
CA ILE A 64 -6.01 -2.39 5.65
C ILE A 64 -4.51 -2.45 5.93
N ALA A 65 -3.68 -1.75 5.14
CA ALA A 65 -2.23 -1.74 5.29
C ALA A 65 -1.81 -1.27 6.70
N THR A 66 -2.40 -0.18 7.16
CA THR A 66 -2.10 0.42 8.48
C THR A 66 -2.45 -0.51 9.63
N LYS A 67 -3.55 -1.28 9.53
CA LYS A 67 -3.91 -2.31 10.52
C LYS A 67 -2.84 -3.40 10.63
N TYR A 68 -2.34 -3.91 9.51
CA TYR A 68 -1.27 -4.92 9.50
C TYR A 68 0.07 -4.37 9.97
N ILE A 69 0.45 -3.17 9.52
CA ILE A 69 1.70 -2.52 9.94
C ILE A 69 1.70 -2.27 11.45
N ARG A 70 0.58 -1.80 12.03
CA ARG A 70 0.43 -1.67 13.48
C ARG A 70 0.59 -3.01 14.19
N LYS A 71 -0.04 -4.06 13.67
CA LYS A 71 0.09 -5.42 14.23
C LYS A 71 1.53 -5.92 14.20
N TRP A 72 2.25 -5.72 13.10
CA TRP A 72 3.64 -6.16 12.97
C TRP A 72 4.60 -5.37 13.87
N LEU A 73 4.37 -4.08 14.03
CA LEU A 73 5.19 -3.20 14.87
C LEU A 73 4.74 -3.17 16.34
N GLU A 74 3.73 -3.97 16.71
CA GLU A 74 3.15 -4.02 18.06
C GLU A 74 2.73 -2.64 18.58
N LEU A 75 2.27 -1.77 17.67
CA LEU A 75 1.83 -0.43 18.02
C LEU A 75 0.42 -0.43 18.60
N PRO A 76 0.12 0.41 19.60
CA PRO A 76 -1.23 0.53 20.12
C PRO A 76 -2.20 1.08 19.06
N VAL A 77 -3.49 0.78 19.21
CA VAL A 77 -4.54 1.16 18.25
C VAL A 77 -4.58 2.67 18.00
N PHE A 78 -4.24 3.47 19.01
CA PHE A 78 -4.20 4.94 18.96
C PHE A 78 -2.88 5.50 18.42
N ALA A 79 -1.87 4.67 18.13
CA ALA A 79 -0.61 5.15 17.60
C ALA A 79 -0.79 5.74 16.19
N THR A 80 -0.32 6.97 16.03
CA THR A 80 -0.26 7.64 14.74
C THR A 80 0.90 7.05 13.93
N LEU A 81 0.59 6.48 12.75
CA LEU A 81 1.61 5.95 11.85
C LEU A 81 2.42 7.06 11.15
N SER A 82 2.04 8.33 11.30
CA SER A 82 2.75 9.48 10.73
C SER A 82 4.25 9.45 11.01
N ASN A 83 4.64 9.07 12.23
CA ASN A 83 6.05 9.01 12.64
C ASN A 83 6.78 7.81 12.02
N VAL A 84 6.07 6.70 11.82
CA VAL A 84 6.61 5.48 11.21
C VAL A 84 6.83 5.65 9.72
N LEU A 85 5.94 6.41 9.06
CA LEU A 85 5.97 6.72 7.63
C LEU A 85 7.09 7.71 7.26
N LEU A 86 7.75 8.33 8.23
CA LEU A 86 8.86 9.24 7.96
C LEU A 86 10.02 8.53 7.23
N PRO A 87 10.82 9.27 6.45
CA PRO A 87 12.04 8.73 5.87
C PRO A 87 13.04 8.35 6.97
N GLN A 88 13.95 7.43 6.66
CA GLN A 88 14.99 6.97 7.59
C GLN A 88 15.85 8.12 8.13
N ASN A 89 16.12 9.15 7.30
CA ASN A 89 16.85 10.35 7.71
C ASN A 89 16.14 11.19 8.79
N LYS A 90 14.85 10.90 9.06
CA LYS A 90 14.04 11.53 10.10
C LYS A 90 13.56 10.51 11.13
N PHE A 91 14.34 9.46 11.38
CA PHE A 91 14.03 8.38 12.33
C PHE A 91 12.77 7.55 12.02
N GLY A 92 12.26 7.60 10.78
CA GLY A 92 11.14 6.75 10.37
C GLY A 92 11.57 5.44 9.71
N LEU A 93 10.61 4.59 9.37
CA LEU A 93 10.84 3.28 8.76
C LEU A 93 10.77 3.30 7.23
N ASN A 94 10.61 4.47 6.60
CA ASN A 94 10.54 4.65 5.15
C ASN A 94 9.48 3.74 4.49
N ILE A 95 8.31 3.63 5.12
CA ILE A 95 7.18 2.84 4.61
C ILE A 95 6.37 3.71 3.66
N ILE A 96 6.11 3.19 2.46
CA ILE A 96 5.31 3.86 1.44
C ILE A 96 3.86 3.37 1.55
N LEU A 97 2.90 4.31 1.63
CA LEU A 97 1.47 3.98 1.61
C LEU A 97 1.00 3.63 0.18
N SER A 98 -0.13 2.93 0.08
CA SER A 98 -0.71 2.58 -1.21
C SER A 98 -1.19 3.84 -1.93
N SER A 99 -1.75 4.81 -1.21
CA SER A 99 -2.16 6.10 -1.78
C SER A 99 -1.00 6.92 -2.36
N THR A 100 0.16 6.95 -1.70
CA THR A 100 1.33 7.68 -2.21
C THR A 100 1.91 6.99 -3.44
N LYS A 101 1.92 5.65 -3.46
CA LYS A 101 2.29 4.87 -4.64
C LYS A 101 1.34 5.11 -5.81
N PHE A 102 0.03 5.18 -5.56
CA PHE A 102 -0.98 5.47 -6.58
C PHE A 102 -0.75 6.83 -7.26
N ILE A 103 -0.47 7.88 -6.50
CA ILE A 103 -0.15 9.22 -7.06
C ILE A 103 1.07 9.16 -7.96
N GLN A 104 2.10 8.41 -7.55
CA GLN A 104 3.31 8.22 -8.38
C GLN A 104 2.96 7.55 -9.71
N CYS A 105 2.19 6.47 -9.68
CA CYS A 105 1.73 5.76 -10.87
C CYS A 105 0.91 6.67 -11.82
N GLN A 106 -0.03 7.43 -11.28
CA GLN A 106 -0.89 8.34 -12.04
C GLN A 106 -0.14 9.55 -12.62
N THR A 107 0.92 10.01 -11.94
CA THR A 107 1.78 11.07 -12.49
C THR A 107 2.58 10.57 -13.69
N VAL A 108 3.06 9.32 -13.63
CA VAL A 108 3.80 8.68 -14.73
C VAL A 108 2.91 8.49 -15.95
N SER A 109 1.68 7.98 -15.81
CA SER A 109 0.76 7.81 -16.94
C SER A 109 0.48 9.13 -17.66
N ARG A 110 0.22 10.21 -16.91
CA ARG A 110 0.00 11.56 -17.47
C ARG A 110 1.20 12.11 -18.22
N SER A 111 2.43 11.75 -17.83
CA SER A 111 3.63 12.17 -18.56
C SER A 111 3.83 11.38 -19.86
N ALA A 112 3.47 10.09 -19.87
CA ALA A 112 3.60 9.24 -21.05
C ALA A 112 2.60 9.58 -22.17
N LEU A 113 1.44 10.14 -21.82
CA LEU A 113 0.37 10.50 -22.77
C LEU A 113 0.46 11.93 -23.32
N LYS A 114 1.52 12.69 -23.02
CA LYS A 114 1.70 14.10 -23.44
C LYS A 114 2.32 14.29 -24.84
N TYR A 115 2.20 13.29 -25.72
CA TYR A 115 2.74 13.33 -27.08
C TYR A 115 1.63 13.43 -28.11
#